data_AF-A0A7X8ZT32-F1
#
_entry.id   AF-A0A7X8ZT32-F1
#
_cell.length_a   1.000
_cell.length_b   1.000
_cell.length_c   1.000
_cell.angle_alpha   90.00
_cell.angle_beta   90.00
_cell.angle_gamma   90.00
#
_symmetry.space_group_name_H-M   'P 1'
#
loop_
_entity.id
_entity.type
_entity.pdbx_description
1 polymer ?
#
loop_
_entity_poly.entity_id
_entity_poly.type
_entity_poly.pdbx_seq_one_letter_code
_entity_poly.pdbx_strand_id
1 'polypeptide(L)'
;MVQNNPSWSNQVISEEAYLVKNHMHKLFGNKETPHISFEEFFKIAEENAVSKDQIGGMLEDLHTLGVCFWYKRNELTNFNTLVINPDWIINAIYRIINTAFKQNKHMITISDGTKILENDEQYDYPYDKIRFVFHLMREYELAFFKTDDSIFIPGILPIDEPDNLPDFPINDRLKMRFDVEKVLPPNICTRIVVHRSEHGEIVDENLLWRKGVVLESKKYNATALVVETEKSITISVKGEKKSQFLADLRETLRNIFDSYKTLYPDLKYEVLEPVHSKATTNRDLTVREEPLLLSEIQIKEYIEKNLRYYDFVNGRFISLNKTGEHYQISLKRKFPFLFITANENEKNAFETKFVRRDVNFVKGAQYAYGDFGNYTVAWFHMLSQGVSNPDATILCGDIIEEISPVAVIMVGIAFGANESTQKIGDVLVSKSILNYDSRKEREGVSQYKENPKEVGFQLFNAFSSFSSSGHLVWNYPSGVEGNKRFRIIEGAILTGSVLIDDYNFRKKLLTDFQDHNPIGGEMESYGIYAQCRSKGVAEWIIVKAICDWGYNKQNPEKDKWQKIAADSAVSYCHSIFSLRGGDGRGIFDDLIN
;
A
#
# COMPACT_ATOMS: atom_id res chain seq x y z
N MET A 1 -15.13 13.26 28.56
CA MET A 1 -15.07 14.67 28.13
C MET A 1 -13.63 14.98 27.79
N VAL A 2 -13.33 15.30 26.52
CA VAL A 2 -12.01 15.79 26.14
C VAL A 2 -11.97 17.26 26.52
N GLN A 3 -11.44 17.56 27.71
CA GLN A 3 -11.18 18.92 28.13
C GLN A 3 -9.75 19.26 27.67
N ASN A 4 -9.66 20.12 26.67
CA ASN A 4 -8.45 20.79 26.15
C ASN A 4 -7.50 19.94 25.31
N ASN A 5 -7.76 19.92 23.99
CA ASN A 5 -6.74 19.60 22.98
C ASN A 5 -5.91 20.87 22.68
N PRO A 6 -4.56 20.84 22.76
CA PRO A 6 -3.71 22.01 22.49
C PRO A 6 -3.85 22.61 21.09
N SER A 7 -4.45 21.90 20.12
CA SER A 7 -4.79 22.48 18.81
C SER A 7 -5.93 23.49 18.85
N TRP A 8 -6.74 23.54 19.92
CA TRP A 8 -7.89 24.42 20.06
C TRP A 8 -7.54 25.83 20.54
N SER A 9 -6.36 26.05 21.12
CA SER A 9 -5.98 27.35 21.67
C SER A 9 -5.58 28.41 20.64
N ASN A 10 -5.57 28.07 19.34
CA ASN A 10 -5.11 28.96 18.26
C ASN A 10 -6.07 29.06 17.06
N GLN A 11 -7.30 28.54 17.15
CA GLN A 11 -8.30 28.75 16.08
C GLN A 11 -8.97 30.11 16.27
N VAL A 12 -8.49 31.12 15.55
CA VAL A 12 -9.15 32.43 15.45
C VAL A 12 -10.35 32.28 14.52
N ILE A 13 -11.54 32.22 15.09
CA ILE A 13 -12.79 32.33 14.32
C ILE A 13 -12.97 33.81 13.97
N SER A 14 -13.34 34.11 12.73
CA SER A 14 -13.61 35.50 12.33
C SER A 14 -14.82 36.05 13.09
N GLU A 15 -14.88 37.36 13.28
CA GLU A 15 -15.99 38.01 14.00
C GLU A 15 -17.33 37.73 13.29
N GLU A 16 -17.32 37.75 11.97
CA GLU A 16 -18.47 37.47 11.11
C GLU A 16 -18.99 36.04 11.31
N ALA A 17 -18.10 35.05 11.31
CA ALA A 17 -18.47 33.65 11.53
C ALA A 17 -19.05 33.42 12.94
N TYR A 18 -18.54 34.12 13.95
CA TYR A 18 -19.09 34.10 15.30
C TYR A 18 -20.50 34.72 15.38
N LEU A 19 -20.73 35.83 14.68
CA LEU A 19 -22.04 36.47 14.61
C LEU A 19 -23.07 35.58 13.91
N VAL A 20 -22.72 34.97 12.78
CA VAL A 20 -23.60 34.01 12.08
C VAL A 20 -23.91 32.81 12.97
N LYS A 21 -22.91 32.22 13.63
CA LYS A 21 -23.14 31.14 14.60
C LYS A 21 -24.17 31.54 15.66
N ASN A 22 -24.02 32.71 16.27
CA ASN A 22 -24.95 33.19 17.30
C ASN A 22 -26.35 33.45 16.75
N HIS A 23 -26.46 33.95 15.52
CA HIS A 23 -27.75 34.11 14.83
C HIS A 23 -28.41 32.74 14.66
N MET A 24 -27.69 31.75 14.13
CA MET A 24 -28.19 30.38 13.95
C MET A 24 -28.64 29.75 15.28
N HIS A 25 -27.88 29.93 16.36
CA HIS A 25 -28.27 29.47 17.70
C HIS A 25 -29.58 30.11 18.18
N LYS A 26 -29.78 31.41 17.97
CA LYS A 26 -31.02 32.11 18.36
C LYS A 26 -32.19 31.65 17.51
N LEU A 27 -31.98 31.51 16.21
CA LEU A 27 -32.97 31.05 15.25
C LEU A 27 -33.48 29.65 15.64
N PHE A 28 -32.57 28.69 15.84
CA PHE A 28 -32.93 27.32 16.20
C PHE A 28 -33.31 27.13 17.67
N GLY A 29 -33.03 28.14 18.52
CA GLY A 29 -33.64 28.24 19.84
C GLY A 29 -35.16 28.43 19.79
N ASN A 30 -35.68 28.99 18.68
CA ASN A 30 -37.11 29.01 18.42
C ASN A 30 -37.56 27.69 17.76
N LYS A 31 -38.36 26.89 18.49
CA LYS A 31 -38.81 25.58 18.04
C LYS A 31 -39.80 25.62 16.87
N GLU A 32 -40.36 26.79 16.56
CA GLU A 32 -41.26 27.01 15.42
C GLU A 32 -40.53 27.06 14.07
N THR A 33 -39.20 27.24 14.06
CA THR A 33 -38.40 27.28 12.82
C THR A 33 -37.28 26.23 12.86
N PRO A 34 -37.61 24.93 12.77
CA PRO A 34 -36.63 23.86 12.92
C PRO A 34 -35.71 23.69 11.70
N HIS A 35 -36.00 24.34 10.59
CA HIS A 35 -35.19 24.31 9.37
C HIS A 35 -35.35 25.62 8.60
N ILE A 36 -34.33 25.96 7.82
CA ILE A 36 -34.36 27.04 6.83
C ILE A 36 -33.78 26.56 5.51
N SER A 37 -34.13 27.25 4.44
CA SER A 37 -33.51 27.07 3.13
C SER A 37 -32.07 27.56 3.11
N PHE A 38 -31.29 27.06 2.15
CA PHE A 38 -29.94 27.56 1.89
C PHE A 38 -29.95 29.05 1.48
N GLU A 39 -30.97 29.51 0.76
CA GLU A 39 -31.13 30.92 0.40
C GLU A 39 -31.34 31.81 1.64
N GLU A 40 -32.10 31.35 2.63
CA GLU A 40 -32.26 32.06 3.90
C GLU A 40 -30.96 32.08 4.71
N PHE A 41 -30.25 30.96 4.77
CA PHE A 41 -28.92 30.92 5.39
C PHE A 41 -27.94 31.87 4.70
N PHE A 42 -27.97 31.93 3.38
CA PHE A 42 -27.13 32.82 2.59
C PHE A 42 -27.42 34.30 2.92
N LYS A 43 -28.69 34.69 3.04
CA LYS A 43 -29.07 36.05 3.48
C LYS A 43 -28.55 36.36 4.88
N ILE A 44 -28.70 35.43 5.83
CA ILE A 44 -28.16 35.58 7.19
C ILE A 44 -26.64 35.81 7.15
N ALA A 45 -25.92 35.09 6.30
CA ALA A 45 -24.48 35.24 6.16
C ALA A 45 -24.09 36.59 5.52
N GLU A 46 -24.79 37.03 4.46
CA GLU A 46 -24.59 38.34 3.83
C GLU A 46 -24.87 39.50 4.79
N GLU A 47 -25.95 39.41 5.58
CA GLU A 47 -26.31 40.43 6.59
C GLU A 47 -25.24 40.59 7.68
N ASN A 48 -24.44 39.55 7.92
CA ASN A 48 -23.32 39.57 8.86
C ASN A 48 -21.96 39.78 8.18
N ALA A 49 -21.98 40.33 6.95
CA ALA A 49 -20.79 40.70 6.16
C ALA A 49 -19.86 39.54 5.78
N VAL A 50 -20.35 38.29 5.76
CA VAL A 50 -19.57 37.14 5.25
C VAL A 50 -19.49 37.23 3.72
N SER A 51 -18.28 37.10 3.17
CA SER A 51 -18.09 37.13 1.72
C SER A 51 -18.67 35.87 1.06
N LYS A 52 -19.21 36.00 -0.16
CA LYS A 52 -19.92 34.89 -0.85
C LYS A 52 -19.08 33.63 -1.01
N ASP A 53 -17.77 33.79 -1.20
CA ASP A 53 -16.79 32.72 -1.32
C ASP A 53 -16.53 31.96 -0.01
N GLN A 54 -16.81 32.57 1.15
CA GLN A 54 -16.60 31.96 2.47
C GLN A 54 -17.84 31.24 3.03
N ILE A 55 -19.04 31.57 2.54
CA ILE A 55 -20.31 31.03 3.08
C ILE A 55 -20.34 29.49 3.05
N GLY A 56 -19.82 28.88 1.97
CA GLY A 56 -19.77 27.43 1.84
C GLY A 56 -18.90 26.76 2.91
N GLY A 57 -17.68 27.26 3.13
CA GLY A 57 -16.77 26.74 4.16
C GLY A 57 -17.33 26.95 5.57
N MET A 58 -17.93 28.12 5.83
CA MET A 58 -18.58 28.40 7.11
C MET A 58 -19.72 27.42 7.41
N LEU A 59 -20.52 27.05 6.41
CA LEU A 59 -21.60 26.07 6.61
C LEU A 59 -21.04 24.68 6.91
N GLU A 60 -19.94 24.28 6.28
CA GLU A 60 -19.22 23.04 6.57
C GLU A 60 -18.65 23.04 8.02
N ASP A 61 -18.15 24.18 8.48
CA ASP A 61 -17.68 24.36 9.86
C ASP A 61 -18.84 24.27 10.88
N LEU A 62 -19.96 24.96 10.62
CA LEU A 62 -21.14 24.90 11.49
C LEU A 62 -21.76 23.50 11.54
N HIS A 63 -21.73 22.77 10.42
CA HIS A 63 -22.09 21.36 10.35
C HIS A 63 -21.20 20.49 11.23
N THR A 64 -19.88 20.67 11.09
CA THR A 64 -18.88 19.91 11.86
C THR A 64 -18.97 20.19 13.36
N LEU A 65 -19.30 21.43 13.74
CA LEU A 65 -19.51 21.83 15.14
C LEU A 65 -20.86 21.37 15.71
N GLY A 66 -21.78 20.88 14.88
CA GLY A 66 -23.13 20.50 15.29
C GLY A 66 -24.01 21.68 15.68
N VAL A 67 -23.75 22.87 15.11
CA VAL A 67 -24.61 24.06 15.29
C VAL A 67 -25.85 23.95 14.43
N CYS A 68 -25.67 23.48 13.20
CA CYS A 68 -26.72 23.17 12.25
C CYS A 68 -26.31 21.92 11.48
N PHE A 69 -27.26 21.23 10.84
CA PHE A 69 -26.90 20.18 9.89
C PHE A 69 -27.26 20.59 8.46
N TRP A 70 -26.33 20.29 7.55
CA TRP A 70 -26.44 20.57 6.14
C TRP A 70 -25.84 19.40 5.37
N TYR A 71 -26.58 18.88 4.39
CA TYR A 71 -26.19 17.70 3.62
C TYR A 71 -25.97 18.10 2.17
N LYS A 72 -24.72 17.99 1.71
CA LYS A 72 -24.29 18.38 0.36
C LYS A 72 -24.91 17.42 -0.66
N ARG A 73 -25.46 17.99 -1.74
CA ARG A 73 -26.03 17.33 -2.92
C ARG A 73 -25.38 15.96 -3.18
N ASN A 74 -26.17 14.88 -3.08
CA ASN A 74 -26.14 13.72 -3.98
C ASN A 74 -27.25 12.68 -3.72
N GLU A 75 -27.89 12.64 -2.54
CA GLU A 75 -29.06 11.75 -2.32
C GLU A 75 -30.33 12.45 -1.79
N LEU A 76 -30.16 13.55 -1.05
CA LEU A 76 -31.27 14.34 -0.50
C LEU A 76 -31.77 15.43 -1.49
N THR A 77 -31.45 15.28 -2.78
CA THR A 77 -31.65 16.30 -3.83
C THR A 77 -33.10 16.75 -4.03
N ASN A 78 -34.07 15.92 -3.63
CA ASN A 78 -35.50 16.23 -3.69
C ASN A 78 -35.99 17.06 -2.49
N PHE A 79 -35.18 17.18 -1.44
CA PHE A 79 -35.46 18.02 -0.28
C PHE A 79 -34.59 19.27 -0.42
N ASN A 80 -35.18 20.38 -0.89
CA ASN A 80 -34.53 21.70 -1.02
C ASN A 80 -33.44 21.88 0.03
N THR A 81 -32.20 22.16 -0.36
CA THR A 81 -31.02 22.27 0.52
C THR A 81 -31.36 22.90 1.88
N LEU A 82 -31.60 22.06 2.90
CA LEU A 82 -32.06 22.52 4.21
C LEU A 82 -30.86 22.69 5.14
N VAL A 83 -30.86 23.79 5.88
CA VAL A 83 -30.05 23.98 7.08
C VAL A 83 -30.94 23.72 8.28
N ILE A 84 -30.62 22.70 9.08
CA ILE A 84 -31.57 22.10 10.02
C ILE A 84 -31.07 22.21 11.44
N ASN A 85 -31.99 22.42 12.38
CA ASN A 85 -31.76 22.31 13.81
C ASN A 85 -31.42 20.84 14.17
N PRO A 86 -30.22 20.57 14.71
CA PRO A 86 -29.81 19.22 15.14
C PRO A 86 -30.79 18.58 16.12
N ASP A 87 -31.36 19.35 17.06
CA ASP A 87 -32.28 18.83 18.08
C ASP A 87 -33.58 18.28 17.46
N TRP A 88 -34.06 18.91 16.39
CA TRP A 88 -35.27 18.47 15.68
C TRP A 88 -35.06 17.09 15.03
N ILE A 89 -33.89 16.87 14.42
CA ILE A 89 -33.52 15.58 13.82
C ILE A 89 -33.31 14.53 14.90
N ILE A 90 -32.52 14.85 15.92
CA ILE A 90 -32.20 13.92 17.02
C ILE A 90 -33.48 13.46 17.72
N ASN A 91 -34.40 14.37 18.01
CA ASN A 91 -35.68 14.03 18.63
C ASN A 91 -36.51 13.09 17.73
N ALA A 92 -36.61 13.37 16.42
CA ALA A 92 -37.33 12.50 15.49
C ALA A 92 -36.76 11.08 15.44
N ILE A 93 -35.45 10.96 15.24
CA ILE A 93 -34.76 9.67 15.17
C ILE A 93 -34.93 8.91 16.49
N TYR A 94 -34.75 9.59 17.63
CA TYR A 94 -34.92 8.99 18.95
C TYR A 94 -36.35 8.47 19.18
N ARG A 95 -37.37 9.25 18.80
CA ARG A 95 -38.77 8.82 18.91
C ARG A 95 -39.10 7.63 18.04
N ILE A 96 -38.64 7.63 16.78
CA ILE A 96 -38.83 6.52 15.84
C ILE A 96 -38.20 5.25 16.41
N ILE A 97 -36.91 5.28 16.77
CA ILE A 97 -36.18 4.11 17.27
C ILE A 97 -36.82 3.58 18.56
N ASN A 98 -37.15 4.44 19.52
CA ASN A 98 -37.72 4.00 20.79
C ASN A 98 -39.14 3.44 20.65
N THR A 99 -39.96 4.03 19.78
CA THR A 99 -41.31 3.52 19.54
C THR A 99 -41.25 2.17 18.83
N ALA A 100 -40.39 2.06 17.81
CA ALA A 100 -40.11 0.81 17.11
C ALA A 100 -39.64 -0.28 18.08
N PHE A 101 -38.70 0.04 18.98
CA PHE A 101 -38.22 -0.86 20.01
C PHE A 101 -39.33 -1.32 20.97
N LYS A 102 -40.12 -0.38 21.52
CA LYS A 102 -41.22 -0.70 22.45
C LYS A 102 -42.30 -1.57 21.83
N GLN A 103 -42.55 -1.41 20.54
CA GLN A 103 -43.55 -2.17 19.78
C GLN A 103 -42.99 -3.46 19.19
N ASN A 104 -41.70 -3.75 19.36
CA ASN A 104 -40.98 -4.83 18.69
C ASN A 104 -41.20 -4.83 17.17
N LYS A 105 -41.20 -3.64 16.56
CA LYS A 105 -41.48 -3.41 15.14
C LYS A 105 -40.22 -2.95 14.44
N HIS A 106 -39.58 -3.84 13.67
CA HIS A 106 -38.29 -3.59 13.01
C HIS A 106 -38.38 -2.78 11.72
N MET A 107 -39.55 -2.82 11.07
CA MET A 107 -39.84 -2.08 9.84
C MET A 107 -40.80 -0.92 10.11
N ILE A 108 -40.43 0.29 9.73
CA ILE A 108 -41.21 1.52 9.92
C ILE A 108 -41.56 2.09 8.55
N THR A 109 -42.86 2.22 8.27
CA THR A 109 -43.36 2.88 7.06
C THR A 109 -43.46 4.39 7.27
N ILE A 110 -43.59 5.18 6.20
CA ILE A 110 -43.86 6.63 6.30
C ILE A 110 -45.11 6.88 7.16
N SER A 111 -46.18 6.09 6.99
CA SER A 111 -47.41 6.24 7.80
C SER A 111 -47.17 5.98 9.29
N ASP A 112 -46.32 5.01 9.62
CA ASP A 112 -45.92 4.77 11.01
C ASP A 112 -45.12 5.96 11.54
N GLY A 113 -44.13 6.44 10.78
CA GLY A 113 -43.31 7.60 11.12
C GLY A 113 -44.16 8.85 11.38
N THR A 114 -45.14 9.13 10.52
CA THR A 114 -46.10 10.23 10.72
C THR A 114 -46.83 10.09 12.05
N LYS A 115 -47.44 8.94 12.33
CA LYS A 115 -48.18 8.73 13.59
C LYS A 115 -47.28 8.85 14.83
N ILE A 116 -46.03 8.38 14.72
CA ILE A 116 -45.05 8.44 15.81
C ILE A 116 -44.69 9.90 16.12
N LEU A 117 -44.56 10.75 15.09
CA LEU A 117 -44.08 12.13 15.23
C LEU A 117 -45.20 13.18 15.35
N GLU A 118 -46.43 12.87 14.93
CA GLU A 118 -47.60 13.76 15.02
C GLU A 118 -47.96 14.14 16.47
N ASN A 119 -47.64 13.28 17.43
CA ASN A 119 -47.89 13.50 18.86
C ASN A 119 -46.67 14.10 19.59
N ASP A 120 -45.96 15.04 18.96
CA ASP A 120 -44.80 15.70 19.58
C ASP A 120 -45.18 17.09 20.11
N GLU A 121 -45.02 17.27 21.42
CA GLU A 121 -45.31 18.53 22.10
C GLU A 121 -44.23 19.60 21.86
N GLN A 122 -43.05 19.18 21.37
CA GLN A 122 -41.86 20.00 21.26
C GLN A 122 -41.64 20.55 19.85
N TYR A 123 -41.95 19.77 18.81
CA TYR A 123 -41.67 20.08 17.41
C TYR A 123 -42.81 19.60 16.51
N ASP A 124 -43.07 20.38 15.45
CA ASP A 124 -43.91 19.92 14.35
C ASP A 124 -43.06 19.15 13.32
N TYR A 125 -43.64 18.08 12.78
CA TYR A 125 -43.00 17.18 11.82
C TYR A 125 -43.90 17.02 10.59
N PRO A 126 -43.72 17.89 9.57
CA PRO A 126 -44.53 17.81 8.36
C PRO A 126 -44.39 16.47 7.65
N TYR A 127 -45.48 16.01 7.02
CA TYR A 127 -45.52 14.71 6.34
C TYR A 127 -44.43 14.54 5.28
N ASP A 128 -44.14 15.61 4.51
CA ASP A 128 -43.10 15.62 3.47
C ASP A 128 -41.67 15.48 4.05
N LYS A 129 -41.48 15.68 5.35
CA LYS A 129 -40.19 15.59 6.03
C LYS A 129 -39.92 14.23 6.69
N ILE A 130 -40.92 13.35 6.81
CA ILE A 130 -40.72 11.99 7.35
C ILE A 130 -39.74 11.22 6.47
N ARG A 131 -39.91 11.30 5.15
CA ARG A 131 -39.01 10.68 4.19
C ARG A 131 -37.60 11.24 4.31
N PHE A 132 -37.45 12.54 4.56
CA PHE A 132 -36.15 13.16 4.82
C PHE A 132 -35.48 12.57 6.07
N VAL A 133 -36.21 12.42 7.19
CA VAL A 133 -35.69 11.77 8.41
C VAL A 133 -35.23 10.34 8.13
N PHE A 134 -35.97 9.57 7.33
CA PHE A 134 -35.57 8.21 6.96
C PHE A 134 -34.27 8.18 6.17
N HIS A 135 -34.07 9.11 5.23
CA HIS A 135 -32.79 9.24 4.52
C HIS A 135 -31.66 9.60 5.48
N LEU A 136 -31.88 10.49 6.45
CA LEU A 136 -30.87 10.77 7.48
C LEU A 136 -30.53 9.55 8.33
N MET A 137 -31.52 8.72 8.68
CA MET A 137 -31.26 7.48 9.40
C MET A 137 -30.40 6.50 8.59
N ARG A 138 -30.51 6.51 7.26
CA ARG A 138 -29.60 5.78 6.36
C ARG A 138 -28.20 6.40 6.36
N GLU A 139 -28.09 7.71 6.18
CA GLU A 139 -26.80 8.43 6.18
C GLU A 139 -26.03 8.24 7.49
N TYR A 140 -26.74 8.16 8.62
CA TYR A 140 -26.17 7.84 9.92
C TYR A 140 -25.98 6.34 10.18
N GLU A 141 -26.22 5.50 9.17
CA GLU A 141 -26.03 4.05 9.20
C GLU A 141 -26.83 3.35 10.33
N LEU A 142 -28.01 3.89 10.65
CA LEU A 142 -28.92 3.38 11.68
C LEU A 142 -30.00 2.46 11.10
N ALA A 143 -30.35 2.67 9.84
CA ALA A 143 -31.42 1.97 9.13
C ALA A 143 -31.13 1.90 7.63
N PHE A 144 -31.81 1.01 6.91
CA PHE A 144 -31.78 0.97 5.46
C PHE A 144 -33.18 0.93 4.87
N PHE A 145 -33.34 1.38 3.62
CA PHE A 145 -34.63 1.32 2.93
C PHE A 145 -34.96 -0.10 2.48
N LYS A 146 -36.15 -0.59 2.84
CA LYS A 146 -36.69 -1.85 2.32
C LYS A 146 -37.52 -1.61 1.05
N THR A 147 -38.25 -0.50 1.06
CA THR A 147 -38.97 0.07 -0.07
C THR A 147 -38.79 1.59 -0.05
N ASP A 148 -39.26 2.29 -1.08
CA ASP A 148 -39.20 3.76 -1.13
C ASP A 148 -39.89 4.46 0.06
N ASP A 149 -40.82 3.76 0.72
CA ASP A 149 -41.68 4.27 1.80
C ASP A 149 -41.46 3.56 3.14
N SER A 150 -40.44 2.71 3.26
CA SER A 150 -40.18 2.01 4.52
C SER A 150 -38.69 1.79 4.78
N ILE A 151 -38.34 1.91 6.06
CA ILE A 151 -37.00 1.61 6.56
C ILE A 151 -37.03 0.40 7.50
N PHE A 152 -35.93 -0.33 7.52
CA PHE A 152 -35.65 -1.40 8.46
C PHE A 152 -34.56 -0.94 9.43
N ILE A 153 -34.74 -1.16 10.73
CA ILE A 153 -33.84 -0.70 11.80
C ILE A 153 -33.15 -1.92 12.44
N PRO A 154 -31.93 -2.31 12.02
CA PRO A 154 -31.28 -3.52 12.54
C PRO A 154 -30.93 -3.42 14.03
N GLY A 155 -30.64 -2.22 14.53
CA GLY A 155 -30.23 -2.00 15.92
C GLY A 155 -31.25 -2.42 16.97
N ILE A 156 -32.53 -2.61 16.61
CA ILE A 156 -33.58 -3.04 17.53
C ILE A 156 -33.84 -4.56 17.53
N LEU A 157 -33.15 -5.32 16.69
CA LEU A 157 -33.24 -6.78 16.65
C LEU A 157 -32.79 -7.43 17.98
N PRO A 158 -33.19 -8.69 18.25
CA PRO A 158 -32.71 -9.44 19.41
C PRO A 158 -31.19 -9.68 19.34
N ILE A 159 -30.59 -9.92 20.51
CA ILE A 159 -29.16 -10.25 20.62
C ILE A 159 -28.89 -11.69 20.24
N ASP A 160 -29.85 -12.57 20.49
CA ASP A 160 -29.70 -14.02 20.29
C ASP A 160 -29.60 -14.38 18.81
N GLU A 161 -28.75 -15.35 18.52
CA GLU A 161 -28.57 -15.92 17.20
C GLU A 161 -29.83 -16.69 16.75
N PRO A 162 -30.25 -16.58 15.47
CA PRO A 162 -31.37 -17.37 14.95
C PRO A 162 -31.10 -18.89 15.01
N ASP A 163 -32.13 -19.69 15.33
CA ASP A 163 -32.01 -21.15 15.47
C ASP A 163 -31.53 -21.86 14.18
N ASN A 164 -31.81 -21.28 13.01
CA ASN A 164 -31.58 -21.90 11.71
C ASN A 164 -30.66 -21.04 10.84
N LEU A 165 -29.35 -21.18 11.03
CA LEU A 165 -28.34 -20.56 10.16
C LEU A 165 -27.82 -21.54 9.09
N PRO A 166 -27.41 -21.05 7.91
CA PRO A 166 -26.69 -21.87 6.94
C PRO A 166 -25.36 -22.38 7.51
N ASP A 167 -25.00 -23.63 7.21
CA ASP A 167 -23.72 -24.19 7.63
C ASP A 167 -22.54 -23.63 6.79
N PHE A 168 -21.39 -23.46 7.42
CA PHE A 168 -20.13 -23.01 6.82
C PHE A 168 -19.03 -24.01 7.16
N PRO A 169 -18.97 -25.17 6.47
CA PRO A 169 -18.00 -26.20 6.78
C PRO A 169 -16.57 -25.72 6.47
N ILE A 170 -15.61 -26.10 7.32
CA ILE A 170 -14.20 -25.66 7.25
C ILE A 170 -13.61 -25.83 5.84
N ASN A 171 -13.94 -26.93 5.16
CA ASN A 171 -13.39 -27.24 3.83
C ASN A 171 -13.94 -26.39 2.68
N ASP A 172 -15.07 -25.70 2.90
CA ASP A 172 -15.74 -24.93 1.85
C ASP A 172 -15.84 -23.45 2.19
N ARG A 173 -15.30 -23.00 3.32
CA ARG A 173 -15.29 -21.58 3.69
C ARG A 173 -13.90 -20.95 3.63
N LEU A 174 -13.89 -19.64 3.56
CA LEU A 174 -12.78 -18.80 4.02
C LEU A 174 -13.24 -18.05 5.26
N LYS A 175 -12.34 -17.91 6.24
CA LYS A 175 -12.66 -17.25 7.52
C LYS A 175 -11.61 -16.20 7.87
N MET A 176 -12.07 -15.00 8.17
CA MET A 176 -11.23 -13.94 8.76
C MET A 176 -11.86 -13.41 10.03
N ARG A 177 -11.04 -12.81 10.89
CA ARG A 177 -11.47 -12.23 12.17
C ARG A 177 -10.74 -10.93 12.45
N PHE A 178 -11.48 -9.89 12.79
CA PHE A 178 -10.94 -8.64 13.31
C PHE A 178 -10.98 -8.70 14.84
N ASP A 179 -9.82 -8.71 15.48
CA ASP A 179 -9.70 -8.71 16.95
C ASP A 179 -9.40 -7.31 17.45
N VAL A 180 -10.04 -6.87 18.53
CA VAL A 180 -9.74 -5.59 19.18
C VAL A 180 -9.34 -5.79 20.63
N GLU A 181 -8.40 -4.97 21.13
CA GLU A 181 -7.95 -5.05 22.52
C GLU A 181 -9.04 -4.64 23.52
N LYS A 182 -9.82 -3.62 23.14
CA LYS A 182 -10.93 -3.03 23.90
C LYS A 182 -12.28 -3.53 23.36
N VAL A 183 -13.36 -3.19 24.05
CA VAL A 183 -14.72 -3.52 23.60
C VAL A 183 -15.01 -2.81 22.27
N LEU A 184 -15.64 -3.52 21.34
CA LEU A 184 -16.10 -2.94 20.08
C LEU A 184 -17.12 -1.81 20.34
N PRO A 185 -17.05 -0.71 19.57
CA PRO A 185 -18.13 0.26 19.52
C PRO A 185 -19.49 -0.41 19.31
N PRO A 186 -20.57 0.12 19.91
CA PRO A 186 -21.89 -0.42 19.69
C PRO A 186 -22.29 -0.30 18.21
N ASN A 187 -23.15 -1.22 17.77
CA ASN A 187 -23.82 -1.20 16.46
C ASN A 187 -22.91 -1.37 15.24
N ILE A 188 -21.72 -1.97 15.35
CA ILE A 188 -20.90 -2.25 14.15
C ILE A 188 -21.64 -3.19 13.19
N CYS A 189 -22.27 -4.25 13.71
CA CYS A 189 -23.09 -5.12 12.87
C CYS A 189 -24.22 -4.37 12.15
N THR A 190 -24.87 -3.40 12.81
CA THR A 190 -25.89 -2.54 12.17
C THR A 190 -25.30 -1.78 11.00
N ARG A 191 -24.12 -1.16 11.16
CA ARG A 191 -23.44 -0.42 10.08
C ARG A 191 -23.10 -1.35 8.91
N ILE A 192 -22.58 -2.55 9.19
CA ILE A 192 -22.32 -3.57 8.16
C ILE A 192 -23.61 -3.88 7.39
N VAL A 193 -24.71 -4.17 8.08
CA VAL A 193 -26.01 -4.45 7.44
C VAL A 193 -26.45 -3.29 6.55
N VAL A 194 -26.34 -2.04 7.01
CA VAL A 194 -26.74 -0.86 6.21
C VAL A 194 -25.88 -0.76 4.95
N HIS A 195 -24.56 -0.79 5.05
CA HIS A 195 -23.68 -0.76 3.87
C HIS A 195 -23.97 -1.90 2.89
N ARG A 196 -24.18 -3.13 3.41
CA ARG A 196 -24.40 -4.30 2.54
C ARG A 196 -25.82 -4.36 1.96
N SER A 197 -26.78 -3.67 2.56
CA SER A 197 -28.13 -3.54 2.00
C SER A 197 -28.15 -2.80 0.66
N GLU A 198 -27.26 -1.82 0.46
CA GLU A 198 -27.13 -1.06 -0.79
C GLU A 198 -26.67 -1.94 -1.97
N HIS A 199 -26.01 -3.06 -1.65
CA HIS A 199 -25.60 -4.08 -2.62
C HIS A 199 -26.68 -5.15 -2.86
N GLY A 200 -27.84 -5.04 -2.21
CA GLY A 200 -28.93 -6.01 -2.31
C GLY A 200 -28.62 -7.36 -1.69
N GLU A 201 -27.72 -7.40 -0.68
CA GLU A 201 -27.22 -8.65 -0.08
C GLU A 201 -28.03 -9.11 1.13
N ILE A 202 -29.01 -8.31 1.57
CA ILE A 202 -29.96 -8.64 2.62
C ILE A 202 -31.19 -9.30 1.99
N VAL A 203 -31.16 -10.63 1.85
CA VAL A 203 -32.22 -11.39 1.17
C VAL A 203 -33.33 -11.83 2.13
N ASP A 204 -32.98 -12.26 3.34
CA ASP A 204 -33.93 -12.70 4.37
C ASP A 204 -33.64 -12.00 5.71
N GLU A 205 -34.61 -11.23 6.21
CA GLU A 205 -34.53 -10.49 7.47
C GLU A 205 -34.50 -11.41 8.70
N ASN A 206 -34.95 -12.67 8.58
CA ASN A 206 -34.87 -13.64 9.66
C ASN A 206 -33.43 -14.12 9.93
N LEU A 207 -32.50 -13.84 9.01
CA LEU A 207 -31.09 -14.15 9.15
C LEU A 207 -30.27 -12.95 9.67
N LEU A 208 -30.96 -11.93 10.21
CA LEU A 208 -30.37 -10.76 10.84
C LEU A 208 -30.66 -10.79 12.34
N TRP A 209 -29.64 -10.50 13.15
CA TRP A 209 -29.77 -10.25 14.58
C TRP A 209 -28.81 -9.14 14.99
N ARG A 210 -28.91 -8.64 16.22
CA ARG A 210 -28.11 -7.48 16.66
C ARG A 210 -26.60 -7.74 16.62
N LYS A 211 -26.19 -9.00 16.67
CA LYS A 211 -24.79 -9.44 16.72
C LYS A 211 -24.35 -10.23 15.49
N GLY A 212 -25.14 -10.25 14.42
CA GLY A 212 -24.70 -10.89 13.19
C GLY A 212 -25.71 -10.85 12.05
N VAL A 213 -25.24 -11.29 10.90
CA VAL A 213 -26.02 -11.30 9.66
C VAL A 213 -25.51 -12.37 8.70
N VAL A 214 -26.43 -13.00 7.98
CA VAL A 214 -26.12 -13.74 6.76
C VAL A 214 -26.33 -12.83 5.54
N LEU A 215 -25.31 -12.74 4.68
CA LEU A 215 -25.32 -11.95 3.46
C LEU A 215 -25.26 -12.86 2.23
N GLU A 216 -26.08 -12.58 1.22
CA GLU A 216 -26.09 -13.33 -0.04
C GLU A 216 -25.78 -12.41 -1.22
N SER A 217 -24.62 -12.61 -1.84
CA SER A 217 -24.18 -11.77 -2.95
C SER A 217 -24.35 -12.47 -4.29
N LYS A 218 -25.31 -11.98 -5.10
CA LYS A 218 -25.50 -12.43 -6.49
C LYS A 218 -24.27 -12.10 -7.36
N LYS A 219 -23.59 -10.99 -7.08
CA LYS A 219 -22.37 -10.54 -7.78
C LYS A 219 -21.25 -11.59 -7.68
N TYR A 220 -21.11 -12.20 -6.51
CA TYR A 220 -20.04 -13.18 -6.23
C TYR A 220 -20.52 -14.63 -6.25
N ASN A 221 -21.82 -14.87 -6.35
CA ASN A 221 -22.43 -16.19 -6.16
C ASN A 221 -21.90 -16.87 -4.89
N ALA A 222 -22.00 -16.12 -3.78
CA ALA A 222 -21.40 -16.48 -2.51
C ALA A 222 -22.26 -15.99 -1.33
N THR A 223 -22.14 -16.70 -0.20
CA THR A 223 -22.84 -16.40 1.05
C THR A 223 -21.81 -16.12 2.13
N ALA A 224 -22.06 -15.11 2.96
CA ALA A 224 -21.23 -14.76 4.10
C ALA A 224 -22.03 -14.82 5.40
N LEU A 225 -21.38 -15.24 6.48
CA LEU A 225 -21.85 -15.14 7.85
C LEU A 225 -20.92 -14.19 8.59
N VAL A 226 -21.49 -13.11 9.12
CA VAL A 226 -20.81 -12.12 9.95
C VAL A 226 -21.32 -12.26 11.38
N VAL A 227 -20.41 -12.41 12.34
CA VAL A 227 -20.74 -12.53 13.76
C VAL A 227 -19.88 -11.59 14.59
N GLU A 228 -20.52 -10.75 15.39
CA GLU A 228 -19.93 -9.80 16.33
C GLU A 228 -19.96 -10.37 17.75
N THR A 229 -18.82 -10.32 18.42
CA THR A 229 -18.67 -10.58 19.86
C THR A 229 -18.27 -9.28 20.56
N GLU A 230 -18.01 -9.29 21.87
CA GLU A 230 -17.54 -8.07 22.56
C GLU A 230 -16.21 -7.52 22.02
N LYS A 231 -15.34 -8.41 21.50
CA LYS A 231 -13.95 -8.07 21.13
C LYS A 231 -13.52 -8.54 19.75
N SER A 232 -14.43 -9.10 18.96
CA SER A 232 -14.09 -9.55 17.62
C SER A 232 -15.27 -9.55 16.67
N ILE A 233 -14.97 -9.38 15.39
CA ILE A 233 -15.92 -9.63 14.29
C ILE A 233 -15.35 -10.73 13.42
N THR A 234 -16.10 -11.82 13.30
CA THR A 234 -15.74 -12.98 12.49
C THR A 234 -16.55 -12.97 11.20
N ILE A 235 -15.90 -13.20 10.07
CA ILE A 235 -16.56 -13.33 8.76
C ILE A 235 -16.18 -14.67 8.15
N SER A 236 -17.19 -15.47 7.82
CA SER A 236 -17.04 -16.76 7.11
C SER A 236 -17.75 -16.69 5.77
N VAL A 237 -17.08 -17.04 4.67
CA VAL A 237 -17.64 -16.94 3.32
C VAL A 237 -17.51 -18.26 2.58
N LYS A 238 -18.59 -18.72 1.95
CA LYS A 238 -18.63 -19.90 1.07
C LYS A 238 -19.21 -19.55 -0.30
N GLY A 239 -19.01 -20.42 -1.29
CA GLY A 239 -19.47 -20.22 -2.68
C GLY A 239 -18.34 -19.96 -3.67
N GLU A 240 -18.72 -19.66 -4.91
CA GLU A 240 -17.80 -19.69 -6.07
C GLU A 240 -16.70 -18.62 -5.98
N LYS A 241 -17.06 -17.36 -5.71
CA LYS A 241 -16.12 -16.24 -5.61
C LYS A 241 -15.89 -15.79 -4.17
N LYS A 242 -15.78 -16.75 -3.24
CA LYS A 242 -15.63 -16.49 -1.80
C LYS A 242 -14.43 -15.60 -1.46
N SER A 243 -13.31 -15.74 -2.16
CA SER A 243 -12.12 -14.89 -1.98
C SER A 243 -12.38 -13.42 -2.31
N GLN A 244 -13.05 -13.15 -3.44
CA GLN A 244 -13.40 -11.78 -3.86
C GLN A 244 -14.46 -11.18 -2.94
N PHE A 245 -15.47 -11.94 -2.55
CA PHE A 245 -16.50 -11.44 -1.63
C PHE A 245 -15.93 -11.14 -0.25
N LEU A 246 -15.06 -12.01 0.27
CA LEU A 246 -14.36 -11.78 1.54
C LEU A 246 -13.47 -10.52 1.47
N ALA A 247 -12.76 -10.29 0.35
CA ALA A 247 -11.96 -9.09 0.17
C ALA A 247 -12.81 -7.80 0.15
N ASP A 248 -13.99 -7.83 -0.45
CA ASP A 248 -14.97 -6.73 -0.47
C ASP A 248 -15.53 -6.44 0.93
N LEU A 249 -15.85 -7.49 1.69
CA LEU A 249 -16.28 -7.37 3.10
C LEU A 249 -15.14 -6.85 3.99
N ARG A 250 -13.89 -7.28 3.74
CA ARG A 250 -12.70 -6.78 4.44
C ARG A 250 -12.57 -5.27 4.27
N GLU A 251 -12.77 -4.77 3.06
CA GLU A 251 -12.71 -3.33 2.77
C GLU A 251 -13.86 -2.57 3.44
N THR A 252 -15.08 -3.13 3.39
CA THR A 252 -16.24 -2.57 4.11
C THR A 252 -15.93 -2.39 5.60
N LEU A 253 -15.39 -3.42 6.26
CA LEU A 253 -15.05 -3.34 7.68
C LEU A 253 -13.88 -2.38 7.94
N ARG A 254 -12.86 -2.32 7.07
CA ARG A 254 -11.77 -1.35 7.21
C ARG A 254 -12.30 0.08 7.19
N ASN A 255 -13.17 0.42 6.24
CA ASN A 255 -13.79 1.75 6.17
C ASN A 255 -14.59 2.09 7.44
N ILE A 256 -15.36 1.13 7.96
CA ILE A 256 -16.07 1.28 9.23
C ILE A 256 -15.09 1.51 10.39
N PHE A 257 -14.01 0.74 10.47
CA PHE A 257 -13.02 0.87 11.54
C PHE A 257 -12.21 2.17 11.45
N ASP A 258 -11.85 2.61 10.24
CA ASP A 258 -11.11 3.85 9.99
C ASP A 258 -11.92 5.10 10.41
N SER A 259 -13.25 4.98 10.46
CA SER A 259 -14.10 6.04 11.04
C SER A 259 -13.89 6.23 12.55
N TYR A 260 -13.26 5.27 13.25
CA TYR A 260 -12.93 5.34 14.67
C TYR A 260 -11.43 5.60 14.88
N LYS A 261 -11.06 6.85 15.18
CA LYS A 261 -9.66 7.30 15.35
C LYS A 261 -8.78 6.50 16.34
N THR A 262 -9.37 5.68 17.20
CA THR A 262 -8.67 4.97 18.29
C THR A 262 -8.81 3.45 18.22
N LEU A 263 -9.42 2.92 17.15
CA LEU A 263 -9.69 1.50 17.00
C LEU A 263 -8.80 0.93 15.90
N TYR A 264 -7.88 0.06 16.28
CA TYR A 264 -6.94 -0.58 15.37
C TYR A 264 -7.09 -2.10 15.52
N PRO A 265 -8.04 -2.71 14.82
CA PRO A 265 -8.25 -4.14 14.93
C PRO A 265 -7.08 -4.92 14.30
N ASP A 266 -6.67 -6.00 14.98
CA ASP A 266 -5.74 -6.98 14.43
C ASP A 266 -6.52 -7.94 13.51
N LEU A 267 -6.28 -7.82 12.21
CA LEU A 267 -6.93 -8.67 11.20
C LEU A 267 -6.19 -10.01 11.09
N LYS A 268 -6.93 -11.10 11.34
CA LYS A 268 -6.44 -12.47 11.31
C LYS A 268 -7.17 -13.32 10.28
N TYR A 269 -6.48 -14.33 9.76
CA TYR A 269 -7.01 -15.26 8.78
C TYR A 269 -6.83 -16.71 9.23
N GLU A 270 -7.81 -17.55 8.93
CA GLU A 270 -7.73 -19.00 9.14
C GLU A 270 -6.73 -19.60 8.15
N VAL A 271 -5.64 -20.18 8.66
CA VAL A 271 -4.59 -20.78 7.85
C VAL A 271 -5.15 -21.96 7.05
N LEU A 272 -5.02 -21.89 5.72
CA LEU A 272 -5.57 -22.90 4.82
C LEU A 272 -4.59 -24.06 4.67
N GLU A 273 -4.86 -25.15 5.37
CA GLU A 273 -4.15 -26.41 5.19
C GLU A 273 -4.98 -27.42 4.38
N PRO A 274 -4.37 -28.40 3.72
CA PRO A 274 -5.11 -29.54 3.20
C PRO A 274 -5.69 -30.31 4.39
N VAL A 275 -7.01 -30.26 4.53
CA VAL A 275 -7.73 -31.10 5.47
C VAL A 275 -7.54 -32.57 5.09
N HIS A 276 -6.97 -33.30 6.05
CA HIS A 276 -6.78 -34.76 6.06
C HIS A 276 -5.98 -35.38 4.91
N SER A 277 -4.65 -35.33 4.98
CA SER A 277 -3.90 -36.51 4.53
C SER A 277 -4.29 -37.66 5.46
N LYS A 278 -4.87 -38.72 4.90
CA LYS A 278 -5.10 -40.00 5.58
C LYS A 278 -3.98 -40.28 6.56
N ALA A 279 -4.34 -40.66 7.78
CA ALA A 279 -3.43 -41.18 8.78
C ALA A 279 -2.56 -42.28 8.13
N THR A 280 -1.32 -41.91 7.82
CA THR A 280 -0.25 -42.87 7.60
C THR A 280 0.74 -42.63 8.70
N THR A 281 0.76 -43.59 9.61
CA THR A 281 1.64 -43.78 10.78
C THR A 281 1.19 -43.12 12.09
N ASN A 282 1.04 -44.00 13.09
CA ASN A 282 0.65 -43.74 14.49
C ASN A 282 1.59 -42.75 15.20
N ARG A 283 1.36 -41.45 15.00
CA ARG A 283 1.66 -40.43 16.01
C ARG A 283 0.44 -39.53 16.11
N ASP A 284 -0.14 -39.49 17.29
CA ASP A 284 -1.35 -38.76 17.64
C ASP A 284 -1.29 -37.30 17.14
N LEU A 285 -1.95 -37.03 16.01
CA LEU A 285 -2.32 -35.67 15.65
C LEU A 285 -3.48 -35.28 16.55
N THR A 286 -3.23 -34.42 17.54
CA THR A 286 -4.31 -33.77 18.29
C THR A 286 -5.19 -32.98 17.32
N VAL A 287 -6.45 -33.39 17.17
CA VAL A 287 -7.43 -32.63 16.40
C VAL A 287 -7.61 -31.28 17.09
N ARG A 288 -7.23 -30.19 16.42
CA ARG A 288 -7.52 -28.84 16.92
C ARG A 288 -9.03 -28.64 16.97
N GLU A 289 -9.55 -28.23 18.12
CA GLU A 289 -10.95 -27.77 18.26
C GLU A 289 -11.17 -26.42 17.54
N GLU A 290 -10.15 -25.55 17.53
CA GLU A 290 -10.19 -24.25 16.84
C GLU A 290 -9.14 -24.12 15.73
N PRO A 291 -9.50 -23.56 14.56
CA PRO A 291 -8.56 -23.37 13.45
C PRO A 291 -7.42 -22.41 13.81
N LEU A 292 -6.24 -22.62 13.21
CA LEU A 292 -5.10 -21.71 13.36
C LEU A 292 -5.42 -20.35 12.72
N LEU A 293 -5.45 -19.29 13.53
CA LEU A 293 -5.56 -17.91 13.07
C LEU A 293 -4.20 -17.22 13.18
N LEU A 294 -3.73 -16.61 12.09
CA LEU A 294 -2.52 -15.77 12.07
C LEU A 294 -2.88 -14.36 11.62
N SER A 295 -2.19 -13.36 12.17
CA SER A 295 -2.41 -11.97 11.74
C SER A 295 -1.95 -11.76 10.30
N GLU A 296 -2.56 -10.77 9.63
CA GLU A 296 -2.16 -10.35 8.29
C GLU A 296 -0.67 -10.00 8.24
N ILE A 297 -0.16 -9.35 9.29
CA ILE A 297 1.26 -8.97 9.42
C ILE A 297 2.14 -10.21 9.45
N GLN A 298 1.80 -11.21 10.27
CA GLN A 298 2.54 -12.46 10.34
C GLN A 298 2.52 -13.20 9.01
N ILE A 299 1.35 -13.33 8.38
CA ILE A 299 1.24 -14.02 7.09
C ILE A 299 2.10 -13.31 6.03
N LYS A 300 2.02 -11.98 5.94
CA LYS A 300 2.85 -11.17 5.03
C LYS A 300 4.33 -11.38 5.30
N GLU A 301 4.77 -11.27 6.55
CA GLU A 301 6.18 -11.40 6.92
C GLU A 301 6.74 -12.77 6.53
N TYR A 302 6.01 -13.85 6.78
CA TYR A 302 6.45 -15.20 6.45
C TYR A 302 6.46 -15.46 4.94
N ILE A 303 5.46 -14.97 4.20
CA ILE A 303 5.43 -15.09 2.74
C ILE A 303 6.57 -14.26 2.11
N GLU A 304 6.74 -13.01 2.55
CA GLU A 304 7.80 -12.14 2.05
C GLU A 304 9.19 -12.69 2.39
N LYS A 305 9.42 -13.25 3.58
CA LYS A 305 10.73 -13.85 3.92
C LYS A 305 10.91 -15.28 3.38
N ASN A 306 9.94 -15.79 2.62
CA ASN A 306 9.82 -17.20 2.23
C ASN A 306 10.12 -18.19 3.38
N LEU A 307 9.57 -17.91 4.55
CA LEU A 307 9.68 -18.75 5.73
C LEU A 307 8.46 -19.66 5.85
N ARG A 308 8.66 -20.85 6.43
CA ARG A 308 7.56 -21.72 6.87
C ARG A 308 7.21 -21.44 8.31
N TYR A 309 5.91 -21.34 8.61
CA TYR A 309 5.42 -21.19 9.98
C TYR A 309 5.47 -22.54 10.70
N TYR A 310 6.05 -22.59 11.90
CA TYR A 310 6.06 -23.81 12.71
C TYR A 310 4.78 -23.88 13.56
N ASP A 311 3.91 -24.82 13.23
CA ASP A 311 2.75 -25.17 14.04
C ASP A 311 3.19 -26.06 15.19
N PHE A 312 3.24 -25.46 16.39
CA PHE A 312 3.59 -26.15 17.63
C PHE A 312 2.59 -27.22 18.05
N VAL A 313 1.31 -27.10 17.68
CA VAL A 313 0.26 -28.04 18.07
C VAL A 313 0.39 -29.34 17.27
N ASN A 314 0.57 -29.20 15.95
CA ASN A 314 0.72 -30.35 15.05
C ASN A 314 2.18 -30.76 14.81
N GLY A 315 3.14 -30.04 15.40
CA GLY A 315 4.58 -30.33 15.31
C GLY A 315 5.15 -30.26 13.88
N ARG A 316 4.66 -29.33 13.04
CA ARG A 316 5.02 -29.28 11.61
C ARG A 316 5.22 -27.89 11.06
N PHE A 317 5.99 -27.78 9.98
CA PHE A 317 6.16 -26.55 9.21
C PHE A 317 5.11 -26.42 8.11
N ILE A 318 4.47 -25.25 8.01
CA ILE A 318 3.38 -24.93 7.08
C ILE A 318 3.80 -23.76 6.20
N SER A 319 3.56 -23.85 4.89
CA SER A 319 3.68 -22.70 3.98
C SER A 319 2.42 -21.83 4.04
N LEU A 320 2.58 -20.52 4.10
CA LEU A 320 1.47 -19.57 4.14
C LEU A 320 1.08 -19.01 2.76
N ASN A 321 1.74 -19.44 1.67
CA ASN A 321 1.47 -18.95 0.32
C ASN A 321 0.02 -19.17 -0.11
N LYS A 322 -0.50 -20.39 0.10
CA LYS A 322 -1.91 -20.73 -0.21
C LYS A 322 -2.89 -19.86 0.58
N THR A 323 -2.58 -19.58 1.84
CA THR A 323 -3.36 -18.66 2.68
C THR A 323 -3.32 -17.25 2.06
N GLY A 324 -2.13 -16.72 1.74
CA GLY A 324 -1.97 -15.42 1.09
C GLY A 324 -2.76 -15.27 -0.21
N GLU A 325 -2.70 -16.28 -1.09
CA GLU A 325 -3.42 -16.32 -2.37
C GLU A 325 -4.94 -16.33 -2.18
N HIS A 326 -5.46 -17.27 -1.38
CA HIS A 326 -6.90 -17.43 -1.21
C HIS A 326 -7.54 -16.25 -0.47
N TYR A 327 -6.83 -15.60 0.45
CA TYR A 327 -7.31 -14.41 1.15
C TYR A 327 -7.00 -13.09 0.42
N GLN A 328 -6.37 -13.17 -0.77
CA GLN A 328 -5.94 -12.01 -1.55
C GLN A 328 -5.21 -10.99 -0.67
N ILE A 329 -4.25 -11.50 0.11
CA ILE A 329 -3.43 -10.66 0.98
C ILE A 329 -2.41 -9.96 0.09
N SER A 330 -2.56 -8.64 -0.06
CA SER A 330 -1.64 -7.82 -0.86
C SER A 330 -0.25 -7.84 -0.22
N LEU A 331 0.68 -8.54 -0.86
CA LEU A 331 2.10 -8.53 -0.52
C LEU A 331 2.72 -7.28 -1.13
N LYS A 332 3.65 -6.62 -0.42
CA LYS A 332 4.31 -5.43 -0.99
C LYS A 332 5.19 -5.75 -2.20
N ARG A 333 5.52 -7.03 -2.42
CA ARG A 333 6.45 -7.45 -3.47
C ARG A 333 5.76 -7.55 -4.83
N LYS A 334 6.06 -6.62 -5.73
CA LYS A 334 5.62 -6.68 -7.14
C LYS A 334 6.60 -7.44 -8.03
N PHE A 335 7.91 -7.24 -7.83
CA PHE A 335 8.97 -7.87 -8.63
C PHE A 335 10.21 -8.21 -7.78
N PRO A 336 10.84 -9.37 -7.97
CA PRO A 336 11.98 -9.79 -7.14
C PRO A 336 13.26 -8.97 -7.38
N PHE A 337 13.47 -8.47 -8.60
CA PHE A 337 14.67 -7.71 -8.98
C PHE A 337 14.32 -6.33 -9.53
N LEU A 338 15.14 -5.33 -9.21
CA LEU A 338 15.12 -4.02 -9.81
C LEU A 338 16.46 -3.73 -10.50
N PHE A 339 16.42 -3.48 -11.80
CA PHE A 339 17.55 -2.95 -12.57
C PHE A 339 17.47 -1.43 -12.68
N ILE A 340 18.61 -0.77 -12.51
CA ILE A 340 18.75 0.68 -12.63
C ILE A 340 19.81 1.02 -13.67
N THR A 341 19.46 1.92 -14.59
CA THR A 341 20.36 2.51 -15.61
C THR A 341 20.28 4.03 -15.53
N ALA A 342 21.34 4.74 -15.90
CA ALA A 342 21.46 6.19 -15.73
C ALA A 342 21.70 6.97 -17.04
N ASN A 343 22.26 6.34 -18.08
CA ASN A 343 22.50 6.99 -19.37
C ASN A 343 21.83 6.32 -20.56
N GLU A 344 21.68 7.06 -21.67
CA GLU A 344 20.98 6.57 -22.86
C GLU A 344 21.67 5.35 -23.52
N ASN A 345 23.00 5.23 -23.46
CA ASN A 345 23.69 4.04 -23.96
C ASN A 345 23.37 2.80 -23.11
N GLU A 346 23.30 2.96 -21.79
CA GLU A 346 22.91 1.91 -20.84
C GLU A 346 21.44 1.49 -21.04
N LYS A 347 20.57 2.47 -21.22
CA LYS A 347 19.15 2.24 -21.53
C LYS A 347 18.99 1.45 -22.82
N ASN A 348 19.61 1.92 -23.90
CA ASN A 348 19.55 1.27 -25.20
C ASN A 348 20.09 -0.16 -25.13
N ALA A 349 21.22 -0.36 -24.44
CA ALA A 349 21.79 -1.69 -24.21
C ALA A 349 20.81 -2.60 -23.45
N PHE A 350 20.21 -2.10 -22.35
CA PHE A 350 19.25 -2.84 -21.54
C PHE A 350 18.01 -3.26 -22.33
N GLU A 351 17.44 -2.34 -23.12
CA GLU A 351 16.28 -2.61 -23.97
C GLU A 351 16.52 -3.75 -24.98
N THR A 352 17.75 -3.96 -25.46
CA THR A 352 18.03 -5.08 -26.38
C THR A 352 17.91 -6.46 -25.75
N LYS A 353 17.97 -6.55 -24.42
CA LYS A 353 17.96 -7.81 -23.66
C LYS A 353 16.72 -7.96 -22.77
N PHE A 354 15.91 -6.90 -22.67
CA PHE A 354 14.74 -6.84 -21.81
C PHE A 354 13.45 -6.96 -22.62
N VAL A 355 12.67 -8.00 -22.35
CA VAL A 355 11.36 -8.21 -22.97
C VAL A 355 10.31 -7.52 -22.11
N ARG A 356 10.01 -6.26 -22.43
CA ARG A 356 9.02 -5.45 -21.72
C ARG A 356 7.63 -6.09 -21.81
N ARG A 357 6.97 -6.23 -20.67
CA ARG A 357 5.56 -6.64 -20.59
C ARG A 357 4.65 -5.44 -20.43
N ASP A 358 5.00 -4.51 -19.54
CA ASP A 358 4.17 -3.35 -19.22
C ASP A 358 4.99 -2.19 -18.61
N VAL A 359 4.34 -1.05 -18.40
CA VAL A 359 4.92 0.17 -17.84
C VAL A 359 4.01 0.73 -16.74
N ASN A 360 4.61 1.04 -15.60
CA ASN A 360 3.97 1.64 -14.44
C ASN A 360 4.57 3.01 -14.12
N PHE A 361 3.93 3.73 -13.20
CA PHE A 361 4.31 5.09 -12.84
C PHE A 361 4.43 5.26 -11.32
N VAL A 362 5.46 5.99 -10.88
CA VAL A 362 5.61 6.48 -9.51
C VAL A 362 5.95 7.95 -9.56
N LYS A 363 5.10 8.80 -8.97
CA LYS A 363 5.26 10.27 -8.98
C LYS A 363 5.59 10.84 -10.38
N GLY A 364 4.96 10.28 -11.42
CA GLY A 364 5.15 10.66 -12.82
C GLY A 364 6.35 10.03 -13.52
N ALA A 365 7.24 9.35 -12.80
CA ALA A 365 8.34 8.60 -13.40
C ALA A 365 7.91 7.22 -13.86
N GLN A 366 8.44 6.79 -15.00
CA GLN A 366 8.13 5.49 -15.58
C GLN A 366 9.11 4.43 -15.09
N TYR A 367 8.58 3.26 -14.71
CA TYR A 367 9.35 2.03 -14.62
C TYR A 367 8.65 0.93 -15.40
N ALA A 368 9.43 0.08 -16.05
CA ALA A 368 8.92 -1.05 -16.80
C ALA A 368 9.08 -2.33 -15.98
N TYR A 369 8.28 -3.34 -16.28
CA TYR A 369 8.58 -4.71 -15.86
C TYR A 369 8.40 -5.68 -17.02
N GLY A 370 9.14 -6.77 -16.96
CA GLY A 370 9.30 -7.69 -18.09
C GLY A 370 10.32 -8.77 -17.80
N ASP A 371 10.74 -9.49 -18.82
CA ASP A 371 11.67 -10.61 -18.68
C ASP A 371 13.10 -10.18 -19.00
N PHE A 372 14.03 -10.63 -18.17
CA PHE A 372 15.47 -10.46 -18.37
C PHE A 372 16.17 -11.78 -17.99
N GLY A 373 16.70 -12.49 -18.99
CA GLY A 373 17.10 -13.88 -18.83
C GLY A 373 15.91 -14.77 -18.44
N ASN A 374 16.05 -15.54 -17.36
CA ASN A 374 15.01 -16.45 -16.86
C ASN A 374 14.08 -15.82 -15.82
N TYR A 375 14.25 -14.53 -15.49
CA TYR A 375 13.54 -13.89 -14.39
C TYR A 375 12.68 -12.74 -14.88
N THR A 376 11.55 -12.54 -14.21
CA THR A 376 10.79 -11.29 -14.32
C THR A 376 11.44 -10.23 -13.44
N VAL A 377 11.75 -9.09 -14.04
CA VAL A 377 12.46 -7.98 -13.39
C VAL A 377 11.70 -6.68 -13.62
N ALA A 378 11.81 -5.77 -12.65
CA ALA A 378 11.50 -4.36 -12.86
C ALA A 378 12.75 -3.63 -13.36
N TRP A 379 12.54 -2.61 -14.18
CA TRP A 379 13.61 -1.78 -14.73
C TRP A 379 13.22 -0.30 -14.64
N PHE A 380 14.14 0.48 -14.08
CA PHE A 380 14.02 1.92 -13.95
C PHE A 380 15.20 2.61 -14.64
N HIS A 381 14.90 3.59 -15.48
CA HIS A 381 15.90 4.46 -16.09
C HIS A 381 15.86 5.83 -15.40
N MET A 382 16.98 6.24 -14.82
CA MET A 382 17.09 7.51 -14.09
C MET A 382 16.94 8.69 -15.07
N LEU A 383 16.30 9.76 -14.62
CA LEU A 383 16.08 10.97 -15.42
C LEU A 383 17.37 11.77 -15.66
N SER A 384 18.42 11.53 -14.86
CA SER A 384 19.72 12.19 -14.99
C SER A 384 20.84 11.36 -14.37
N GLN A 385 22.06 11.51 -14.88
CA GLN A 385 23.28 10.89 -14.35
C GLN A 385 23.83 11.64 -13.12
N GLY A 386 24.57 10.91 -12.28
CA GLY A 386 25.29 11.42 -11.12
C GLY A 386 24.44 11.74 -9.88
N VAL A 387 25.12 11.88 -8.75
CA VAL A 387 24.53 12.32 -7.46
C VAL A 387 24.16 13.81 -7.41
N SER A 388 24.46 14.60 -8.45
CA SER A 388 24.22 16.06 -8.47
C SER A 388 22.75 16.45 -8.67
N ASN A 389 21.87 15.50 -9.02
CA ASN A 389 20.43 15.72 -9.02
C ASN A 389 19.78 14.89 -7.89
N PRO A 390 19.47 15.50 -6.74
CA PRO A 390 18.84 14.82 -5.60
C PRO A 390 17.54 14.11 -5.98
N ASP A 391 16.79 14.68 -6.93
CA ASP A 391 15.48 14.17 -7.35
C ASP A 391 15.60 12.78 -8.00
N ALA A 392 16.67 12.52 -8.74
CA ALA A 392 16.91 11.21 -9.36
C ALA A 392 17.17 10.11 -8.30
N THR A 393 17.85 10.46 -7.20
CA THR A 393 18.11 9.52 -6.10
C THR A 393 16.88 9.32 -5.21
N ILE A 394 16.12 10.38 -4.93
CA ILE A 394 14.85 10.30 -4.20
C ILE A 394 13.87 9.40 -4.95
N LEU A 395 13.76 9.59 -6.26
CA LEU A 395 12.89 8.81 -7.10
C LEU A 395 13.31 7.34 -7.16
N CYS A 396 14.61 7.02 -7.16
CA CYS A 396 15.08 5.64 -6.96
C CYS A 396 14.55 5.06 -5.64
N GLY A 397 14.56 5.83 -4.56
CA GLY A 397 14.00 5.43 -3.27
C GLY A 397 12.50 5.16 -3.32
N ASP A 398 11.74 6.01 -4.01
CA ASP A 398 10.30 5.82 -4.23
C ASP A 398 10.00 4.57 -5.08
N ILE A 399 10.81 4.31 -6.12
CA ILE A 399 10.70 3.13 -6.96
C ILE A 399 11.05 1.85 -6.18
N ILE A 400 12.11 1.87 -5.36
CA ILE A 400 12.47 0.75 -4.48
C ILE A 400 11.35 0.47 -3.48
N GLU A 401 10.73 1.51 -2.91
CA GLU A 401 9.61 1.34 -1.98
C GLU A 401 8.37 0.75 -2.68
N GLU A 402 8.02 1.27 -3.85
CA GLU A 402 6.88 0.80 -4.65
C GLU A 402 7.02 -0.67 -5.08
N ILE A 403 8.23 -1.07 -5.52
CA ILE A 403 8.49 -2.42 -6.02
C ILE A 403 8.75 -3.39 -4.87
N SER A 404 9.37 -2.90 -3.80
CA SER A 404 9.93 -3.68 -2.69
C SER A 404 10.76 -4.88 -3.17
N PRO A 405 11.82 -4.63 -3.98
CA PRO A 405 12.60 -5.70 -4.59
C PRO A 405 13.42 -6.47 -3.55
N VAL A 406 13.71 -7.73 -3.83
CA VAL A 406 14.68 -8.51 -3.05
C VAL A 406 16.11 -8.05 -3.35
N ALA A 407 16.38 -7.72 -4.62
CA ALA A 407 17.69 -7.30 -5.08
C ALA A 407 17.66 -6.09 -6.02
N VAL A 408 18.64 -5.19 -5.87
CA VAL A 408 18.85 -4.02 -6.74
C VAL A 408 20.17 -4.13 -7.49
N ILE A 409 20.12 -4.05 -8.82
CA ILE A 409 21.30 -4.14 -9.68
C ILE A 409 21.43 -2.84 -10.46
N MET A 410 22.50 -2.08 -10.19
CA MET A 410 22.83 -0.94 -11.04
C MET A 410 23.79 -1.38 -12.13
N VAL A 411 23.35 -1.28 -13.39
CA VAL A 411 24.15 -1.64 -14.55
C VAL A 411 24.53 -0.39 -15.34
N GLY A 412 25.78 -0.27 -15.76
CA GLY A 412 26.19 0.91 -16.50
C GLY A 412 27.62 0.97 -17.01
N ILE A 413 28.14 2.20 -17.16
CA ILE A 413 29.51 2.48 -17.59
C ILE A 413 30.33 3.18 -16.51
N ALA A 414 31.65 3.03 -16.59
CA ALA A 414 32.61 3.58 -15.64
C ALA A 414 33.94 3.93 -16.33
N PHE A 415 34.80 4.68 -15.64
CA PHE A 415 36.20 4.79 -16.03
C PHE A 415 37.05 3.64 -15.47
N GLY A 416 38.12 3.27 -16.17
CA GLY A 416 39.09 2.26 -15.71
C GLY A 416 40.20 2.83 -14.83
N ALA A 417 40.71 2.01 -13.90
CA ALA A 417 41.81 2.34 -12.99
C ALA A 417 43.21 2.19 -13.60
N ASN A 418 43.42 1.29 -14.57
CA ASN A 418 44.75 0.98 -15.10
C ASN A 418 44.73 0.59 -16.59
N GLU A 419 45.22 1.49 -17.44
CA GLU A 419 45.25 1.38 -18.90
C GLU A 419 46.14 0.23 -19.40
N SER A 420 47.14 -0.18 -18.61
CA SER A 420 48.06 -1.26 -19.00
C SER A 420 47.48 -2.65 -18.75
N THR A 421 46.57 -2.76 -17.78
CA THR A 421 46.00 -4.04 -17.35
C THR A 421 44.51 -4.15 -17.58
N GLN A 422 43.83 -3.11 -18.09
CA GLN A 422 42.39 -3.08 -18.40
C GLN A 422 42.16 -2.65 -19.85
N LYS A 423 40.95 -2.86 -20.38
CA LYS A 423 40.55 -2.45 -21.73
C LYS A 423 39.14 -1.89 -21.74
N ILE A 424 38.83 -1.04 -22.72
CA ILE A 424 37.44 -0.61 -22.98
C ILE A 424 36.55 -1.83 -23.16
N GLY A 425 35.42 -1.85 -22.45
CA GLY A 425 34.47 -2.95 -22.42
C GLY A 425 34.75 -4.05 -21.39
N ASP A 426 35.91 -4.06 -20.71
CA ASP A 426 36.10 -4.91 -19.53
C ASP A 426 35.02 -4.55 -18.47
N VAL A 427 34.42 -5.57 -17.86
CA VAL A 427 33.31 -5.44 -16.92
C VAL A 427 33.85 -5.43 -15.49
N LEU A 428 33.45 -4.43 -14.73
CA LEU A 428 33.76 -4.20 -13.33
C LEU A 428 32.59 -4.67 -12.46
N VAL A 429 32.85 -5.62 -11.57
CA VAL A 429 31.89 -6.12 -10.58
C VAL A 429 32.31 -5.61 -9.21
N SER A 430 31.44 -4.82 -8.56
CA SER A 430 31.75 -4.26 -7.26
C SER A 430 31.76 -5.35 -6.18
N LYS A 431 32.88 -5.46 -5.46
CA LYS A 431 32.94 -6.07 -4.12
C LYS A 431 32.51 -5.08 -3.04
N SER A 432 32.82 -3.81 -3.26
CA SER A 432 32.43 -2.70 -2.41
C SER A 432 32.41 -1.39 -3.20
N ILE A 433 31.78 -0.36 -2.65
CA ILE A 433 31.89 1.01 -3.16
C ILE A 433 32.64 1.91 -2.18
N LEU A 434 33.34 2.91 -2.72
CA LEU A 434 34.18 3.86 -1.98
C LEU A 434 33.77 5.29 -2.34
N ASN A 435 33.08 5.97 -1.43
CA ASN A 435 32.70 7.37 -1.66
C ASN A 435 33.86 8.31 -1.31
N TYR A 436 34.29 9.10 -2.30
CA TYR A 436 35.40 10.05 -2.15
C TYR A 436 34.97 11.51 -1.84
N ASP A 437 33.67 11.79 -1.75
CA ASP A 437 33.18 13.14 -1.41
C ASP A 437 33.31 13.46 0.08
N SER A 438 33.16 12.45 0.94
CA SER A 438 33.29 12.60 2.39
C SER A 438 34.77 12.65 2.81
N ARG A 439 35.38 13.83 2.70
CA ARG A 439 36.79 14.06 3.02
C ARG A 439 37.04 15.37 3.74
N LYS A 440 38.16 15.44 4.44
CA LYS A 440 38.72 16.66 5.03
C LYS A 440 39.95 17.06 4.25
N GLU A 441 39.96 18.26 3.68
CA GLU A 441 41.12 18.82 3.00
C GLU A 441 42.01 19.58 4.00
N ARG A 442 43.31 19.30 4.00
CA ARG A 442 44.33 20.02 4.78
C ARG A 442 45.63 20.13 3.98
N GLU A 443 46.03 21.34 3.61
CA GLU A 443 47.35 21.62 3.01
C GLU A 443 47.74 20.63 1.89
N GLY A 444 46.81 20.34 0.97
CA GLY A 444 47.03 19.41 -0.16
C GLY A 444 46.88 17.92 0.16
N VAL A 445 46.61 17.56 1.41
CA VAL A 445 46.29 16.20 1.85
C VAL A 445 44.79 16.04 2.05
N SER A 446 44.22 15.06 1.36
CA SER A 446 42.81 14.68 1.50
C SER A 446 42.70 13.51 2.47
N GLN A 447 42.05 13.72 3.61
CA GLN A 447 41.75 12.65 4.56
C GLN A 447 40.30 12.19 4.37
N TYR A 448 40.10 11.01 3.79
CA TYR A 448 38.79 10.41 3.59
C TYR A 448 38.23 9.86 4.90
N LYS A 449 36.93 10.05 5.12
CA LYS A 449 36.22 9.61 6.34
C LYS A 449 35.35 8.37 6.12
N GLU A 450 35.34 7.83 4.89
CA GLU A 450 34.42 6.79 4.49
C GLU A 450 35.04 5.40 4.62
N ASN A 451 34.27 4.44 5.13
CA ASN A 451 34.62 3.01 5.08
C ASN A 451 33.96 2.35 3.87
N PRO A 452 34.60 1.35 3.23
CA PRO A 452 34.01 0.58 2.14
C PRO A 452 32.61 0.08 2.47
N LYS A 453 31.68 0.20 1.52
CA LYS A 453 30.34 -0.40 1.64
C LYS A 453 30.30 -1.67 0.83
N GLU A 454 30.27 -2.80 1.53
CA GLU A 454 30.18 -4.12 0.90
C GLU A 454 28.80 -4.30 0.25
N VAL A 455 28.80 -4.95 -0.91
CA VAL A 455 27.60 -5.29 -1.67
C VAL A 455 26.89 -6.52 -1.08
N GLY A 456 25.71 -6.84 -1.62
CA GLY A 456 24.94 -8.04 -1.26
C GLY A 456 25.75 -9.33 -1.45
N PHE A 457 25.71 -10.21 -0.45
CA PHE A 457 26.51 -11.44 -0.42
C PHE A 457 26.10 -12.40 -1.53
N GLN A 458 24.80 -12.61 -1.73
CA GLN A 458 24.30 -13.56 -2.73
C GLN A 458 24.51 -13.04 -4.15
N LEU A 459 24.24 -11.75 -4.38
CA LEU A 459 24.54 -11.12 -5.67
C LEU A 459 26.04 -11.17 -5.98
N PHE A 460 26.91 -10.80 -5.04
CA PHE A 460 28.36 -10.86 -5.26
C PHE A 460 28.80 -12.29 -5.61
N ASN A 461 28.36 -13.30 -4.84
CA ASN A 461 28.71 -14.68 -5.13
C ASN A 461 28.22 -15.12 -6.52
N ALA A 462 27.01 -14.75 -6.94
CA ALA A 462 26.50 -15.11 -8.26
C ALA A 462 27.31 -14.45 -9.39
N PHE A 463 27.66 -13.17 -9.24
CA PHE A 463 28.43 -12.42 -10.23
C PHE A 463 29.95 -12.74 -10.19
N SER A 464 30.48 -13.25 -9.07
CA SER A 464 31.89 -13.63 -8.89
C SER A 464 32.17 -15.11 -9.13
N SER A 465 31.19 -16.02 -8.99
CA SER A 465 31.40 -17.46 -9.20
C SER A 465 31.82 -17.80 -10.65
N PHE A 466 31.58 -16.87 -11.58
CA PHE A 466 32.05 -16.94 -12.97
C PHE A 466 33.50 -16.45 -13.19
N SER A 467 34.18 -16.00 -12.14
CA SER A 467 35.57 -15.53 -12.15
C SER A 467 36.58 -16.59 -11.68
N SER A 468 36.13 -17.61 -10.93
CA SER A 468 36.98 -18.61 -10.27
C SER A 468 37.62 -19.65 -11.21
N SER A 469 37.50 -19.50 -12.53
CA SER A 469 38.30 -20.21 -13.53
C SER A 469 39.13 -19.23 -14.35
N GLY A 470 39.98 -18.45 -13.65
CA GLY A 470 41.11 -17.67 -14.18
C GLY A 470 41.00 -17.21 -15.64
N HIS A 471 40.63 -15.94 -15.84
CA HIS A 471 40.53 -15.30 -17.16
C HIS A 471 39.43 -15.87 -18.06
N LEU A 472 38.21 -16.00 -17.53
CA LEU A 472 37.05 -16.20 -18.40
C LEU A 472 36.75 -14.91 -19.16
N VAL A 473 36.95 -15.05 -20.45
CA VAL A 473 36.57 -14.14 -21.51
C VAL A 473 35.06 -14.21 -21.67
N TRP A 474 34.37 -13.09 -21.49
CA TRP A 474 33.01 -12.96 -21.98
C TRP A 474 33.05 -12.91 -23.52
N ASN A 475 32.47 -13.92 -24.17
CA ASN A 475 32.30 -13.95 -25.63
C ASN A 475 31.04 -13.15 -25.97
N TYR A 476 31.25 -11.93 -26.45
CA TYR A 476 30.17 -11.02 -26.83
C TYR A 476 29.31 -11.62 -27.96
N PRO A 477 27.99 -11.85 -27.76
CA PRO A 477 27.14 -12.39 -28.81
C PRO A 477 26.86 -11.33 -29.90
N SER A 478 27.47 -11.53 -31.07
CA SER A 478 27.07 -11.03 -32.41
C SER A 478 26.77 -9.53 -32.58
N GLY A 479 27.65 -8.82 -33.29
CA GLY A 479 27.36 -7.49 -33.86
C GLY A 479 28.57 -6.56 -34.01
N VAL A 480 29.70 -6.89 -33.40
CA VAL A 480 30.96 -6.15 -33.52
C VAL A 480 31.94 -7.03 -34.28
N GLU A 481 32.55 -6.51 -35.36
CA GLU A 481 33.61 -7.22 -36.09
C GLU A 481 34.69 -7.70 -35.11
N GLY A 482 34.96 -9.01 -35.13
CA GLY A 482 35.93 -9.70 -34.29
C GLY A 482 35.34 -10.22 -32.97
N ASN A 483 35.63 -11.48 -32.63
CA ASN A 483 35.39 -12.08 -31.31
C ASN A 483 36.05 -11.22 -30.21
N LYS A 484 35.35 -10.18 -29.71
CA LYS A 484 35.85 -9.36 -28.62
C LYS A 484 35.66 -10.09 -27.31
N ARG A 485 36.77 -10.18 -26.59
CA ARG A 485 36.94 -10.94 -25.37
C ARG A 485 37.11 -9.95 -24.22
N PHE A 486 36.09 -9.78 -23.39
CA PHE A 486 36.13 -8.86 -22.24
C PHE A 486 36.40 -9.63 -20.95
N ARG A 487 37.15 -9.04 -20.03
CA ARG A 487 37.40 -9.63 -18.71
C ARG A 487 36.38 -9.12 -17.69
N ILE A 488 36.09 -9.98 -16.73
CA ILE A 488 35.38 -9.63 -15.51
C ILE A 488 36.44 -9.29 -14.45
N ILE A 489 36.33 -8.12 -13.84
CA ILE A 489 37.28 -7.59 -12.86
C ILE A 489 36.51 -7.26 -11.59
N GLU A 490 36.90 -7.87 -10.49
CA GLU A 490 36.28 -7.68 -9.17
C GLU A 490 37.11 -6.77 -8.29
N GLY A 491 36.45 -5.90 -7.53
CA GLY A 491 37.15 -5.01 -6.62
C GLY A 491 36.29 -3.84 -6.16
N ALA A 492 36.93 -2.84 -5.56
CA ALA A 492 36.23 -1.66 -5.10
C ALA A 492 35.95 -0.69 -6.27
N ILE A 493 34.76 -0.11 -6.31
CA ILE A 493 34.41 0.94 -7.28
C ILE A 493 34.38 2.30 -6.56
N LEU A 494 35.13 3.26 -7.08
CA LEU A 494 35.11 4.64 -6.59
C LEU A 494 33.82 5.34 -7.05
N THR A 495 33.20 6.11 -6.16
CA THR A 495 31.96 6.84 -6.44
C THR A 495 31.99 8.25 -5.86
N GLY A 496 31.46 9.24 -6.57
CA GLY A 496 31.36 10.62 -6.08
C GLY A 496 30.70 11.58 -7.06
N SER A 497 30.55 12.83 -6.64
CA SER A 497 29.76 13.88 -7.32
C SER A 497 30.50 14.61 -8.43
N VAL A 498 31.81 14.44 -8.53
CA VAL A 498 32.64 15.14 -9.52
C VAL A 498 32.84 14.29 -10.76
N LEU A 499 32.49 14.82 -11.94
CA LEU A 499 32.86 14.23 -13.22
C LEU A 499 34.37 14.39 -13.45
N ILE A 500 35.10 13.28 -13.40
CA ILE A 500 36.57 13.29 -13.49
C ILE A 500 37.02 13.33 -14.95
N ASP A 501 37.71 14.41 -15.35
CA ASP A 501 38.39 14.54 -16.66
C ASP A 501 39.82 15.08 -16.46
N ASP A 502 40.54 14.56 -15.46
CA ASP A 502 41.89 14.99 -15.09
C ASP A 502 42.74 13.79 -14.65
N TYR A 503 43.85 13.58 -15.36
CA TYR A 503 44.74 12.46 -15.15
C TYR A 503 45.38 12.46 -13.74
N ASN A 504 45.81 13.63 -13.26
CA ASN A 504 46.49 13.77 -11.97
C ASN A 504 45.51 13.58 -10.82
N PHE A 505 44.31 14.18 -10.92
CA PHE A 505 43.26 14.02 -9.92
C PHE A 505 42.82 12.56 -9.81
N ARG A 506 42.55 11.90 -10.95
CA ARG A 506 42.22 10.47 -10.98
C ARG A 506 43.34 9.62 -10.40
N LYS A 507 44.60 9.86 -10.79
CA LYS A 507 45.76 9.11 -10.29
C LYS A 507 45.92 9.28 -8.78
N LYS A 508 45.75 10.50 -8.26
CA LYS A 508 45.75 10.77 -6.81
C LYS A 508 44.64 9.97 -6.13
N LEU A 509 43.42 10.02 -6.64
CA LEU A 509 42.29 9.30 -6.06
C LEU A 509 42.52 7.78 -5.99
N LEU A 510 43.03 7.16 -7.07
CA LEU A 510 43.38 5.74 -7.08
C LEU A 510 44.49 5.41 -6.08
N THR A 511 45.46 6.31 -5.91
CA THR A 511 46.57 6.16 -4.95
C THR A 511 46.06 6.27 -3.51
N ASP A 512 45.20 7.24 -3.23
CA ASP A 512 44.66 7.48 -1.89
C ASP A 512 43.81 6.31 -1.38
N PHE A 513 43.18 5.55 -2.30
CA PHE A 513 42.37 4.37 -1.99
C PHE A 513 43.06 3.03 -2.30
N GLN A 514 44.38 3.01 -2.54
CA GLN A 514 45.11 1.82 -3.02
C GLN A 514 44.92 0.57 -2.13
N ASP A 515 44.77 0.75 -0.81
CA ASP A 515 44.60 -0.33 0.17
C ASP A 515 43.28 -1.11 -0.04
N HIS A 516 42.33 -0.52 -0.77
CA HIS A 516 41.06 -1.13 -1.14
C HIS A 516 41.00 -1.66 -2.58
N ASN A 517 42.12 -1.58 -3.32
CA ASN A 517 42.26 -2.05 -4.69
C ASN A 517 41.13 -1.56 -5.63
N PRO A 518 41.03 -0.23 -5.87
CA PRO A 518 40.00 0.33 -6.73
C PRO A 518 40.19 -0.10 -8.19
N ILE A 519 39.13 -0.61 -8.80
CA ILE A 519 39.15 -1.15 -10.18
C ILE A 519 38.61 -0.16 -11.23
N GLY A 520 38.06 0.96 -10.79
CA GLY A 520 37.49 2.01 -11.63
C GLY A 520 36.62 2.96 -10.82
N GLY A 521 35.85 3.82 -11.50
CA GLY A 521 34.90 4.70 -10.82
C GLY A 521 33.76 5.24 -11.68
N GLU A 522 32.71 5.68 -11.00
CA GLU A 522 31.42 6.13 -11.54
C GLU A 522 30.77 7.16 -10.58
N MET A 523 29.52 7.60 -10.83
CA MET A 523 28.93 8.75 -10.12
C MET A 523 27.59 8.49 -9.42
N GLU A 524 27.06 7.26 -9.39
CA GLU A 524 25.70 6.98 -8.91
C GLU A 524 25.62 6.02 -7.71
N SER A 525 26.61 5.13 -7.52
CA SER A 525 26.48 3.99 -6.60
C SER A 525 26.16 4.37 -5.16
N TYR A 526 26.68 5.49 -4.66
CA TYR A 526 26.44 5.89 -3.27
C TYR A 526 24.96 6.21 -3.02
N GLY A 527 24.27 6.81 -4.00
CA GLY A 527 22.83 7.06 -3.94
C GLY A 527 22.04 5.77 -3.87
N ILE A 528 22.38 4.79 -4.72
CA ILE A 528 21.74 3.47 -4.72
C ILE A 528 21.95 2.74 -3.39
N TYR A 529 23.18 2.71 -2.88
CA TYR A 529 23.47 2.15 -1.55
C TYR A 529 22.65 2.82 -0.45
N ALA A 530 22.59 4.16 -0.43
CA ALA A 530 21.83 4.90 0.58
C ALA A 530 20.33 4.57 0.55
N GLN A 531 19.74 4.44 -0.65
CA GLN A 531 18.33 4.07 -0.80
C GLN A 531 18.07 2.60 -0.45
N CYS A 532 18.93 1.67 -0.87
CA CYS A 532 18.80 0.26 -0.49
C CYS A 532 18.87 0.11 1.04
N ARG A 533 19.82 0.78 1.69
CA ARG A 533 19.95 0.79 3.15
C ARG A 533 18.72 1.39 3.84
N SER A 534 18.21 2.52 3.36
CA SER A 534 17.06 3.19 3.99
C SER A 534 15.77 2.38 3.86
N LYS A 535 15.64 1.58 2.79
CA LYS A 535 14.47 0.73 2.50
C LYS A 535 14.63 -0.73 2.94
N GLY A 536 15.75 -1.09 3.57
CA GLY A 536 15.99 -2.44 4.09
C GLY A 536 16.32 -3.49 3.02
N VAL A 537 16.76 -3.09 1.83
CA VAL A 537 17.23 -4.00 0.77
C VAL A 537 18.70 -4.35 1.05
N ALA A 538 18.93 -5.59 1.49
CA ALA A 538 20.27 -6.08 1.81
C ALA A 538 21.08 -6.50 0.58
N GLU A 539 20.41 -6.97 -0.47
CA GLU A 539 21.07 -7.42 -1.70
C GLU A 539 21.07 -6.30 -2.75
N TRP A 540 22.24 -5.71 -2.97
CA TRP A 540 22.46 -4.73 -4.04
C TRP A 540 23.85 -4.91 -4.63
N ILE A 541 24.04 -4.61 -5.91
CA ILE A 541 25.35 -4.71 -6.58
C ILE A 541 25.49 -3.67 -7.70
N ILE A 542 26.73 -3.25 -7.97
CA ILE A 542 27.10 -2.35 -9.05
C ILE A 542 27.89 -3.12 -10.11
N VAL A 543 27.39 -3.13 -11.34
CA VAL A 543 28.03 -3.77 -12.48
C VAL A 543 28.25 -2.72 -13.56
N LYS A 544 29.49 -2.35 -13.81
CA LYS A 544 29.82 -1.33 -14.81
C LYS A 544 30.78 -1.90 -15.85
N ALA A 545 30.95 -1.24 -16.99
CA ALA A 545 32.04 -1.56 -17.91
C ALA A 545 32.82 -0.31 -18.28
N ILE A 546 34.11 -0.50 -18.62
CA ILE A 546 35.02 0.60 -18.87
C ILE A 546 34.68 1.29 -20.21
N CYS A 547 34.29 2.56 -20.16
CA CYS A 547 34.03 3.39 -21.35
C CYS A 547 35.10 4.44 -21.62
N ASP A 548 35.87 4.82 -20.60
CA ASP A 548 36.98 5.76 -20.69
C ASP A 548 37.98 5.56 -19.52
N TRP A 549 38.92 6.50 -19.38
CA TRP A 549 39.99 6.43 -18.39
C TRP A 549 39.93 7.55 -17.35
N GLY A 550 38.87 8.36 -17.31
CA GLY A 550 38.74 9.49 -16.38
C GLY A 550 39.58 10.71 -16.74
N TYR A 551 40.06 10.81 -17.99
CA TYR A 551 40.73 11.98 -18.54
C TYR A 551 40.66 11.94 -20.07
N ASN A 552 40.90 13.09 -20.71
CA ASN A 552 40.84 13.26 -22.16
C ASN A 552 39.51 12.77 -22.76
N LYS A 553 38.38 13.19 -22.15
CA LYS A 553 37.03 12.78 -22.57
C LYS A 553 36.57 13.33 -23.92
N GLN A 554 37.41 14.06 -24.66
CA GLN A 554 37.15 14.56 -26.02
C GLN A 554 37.58 13.57 -27.14
N ASN A 555 37.75 12.29 -26.81
CA ASN A 555 38.15 11.27 -27.78
C ASN A 555 37.07 11.09 -28.88
N PRO A 556 37.43 11.12 -30.19
CA PRO A 556 36.50 10.85 -31.29
C PRO A 556 35.78 9.49 -31.22
N GLU A 557 36.35 8.49 -30.54
CA GLU A 557 35.72 7.17 -30.35
C GLU A 557 34.83 7.07 -29.11
N LYS A 558 34.64 8.17 -28.35
CA LYS A 558 33.88 8.18 -27.08
C LYS A 558 32.53 7.49 -27.18
N ASP A 559 31.70 7.87 -28.14
CA ASP A 559 30.34 7.32 -28.26
C ASP A 559 30.36 5.82 -28.56
N LYS A 560 31.30 5.38 -29.41
CA LYS A 560 31.53 3.96 -29.71
C LYS A 560 31.98 3.19 -28.47
N TRP A 561 32.87 3.75 -27.66
CA TRP A 561 33.36 3.12 -26.43
C TRP A 561 32.28 3.03 -25.36
N GLN A 562 31.46 4.08 -25.19
CA GLN A 562 30.32 4.05 -24.28
C GLN A 562 29.30 2.98 -24.67
N LYS A 563 29.00 2.85 -25.97
CA LYS A 563 28.11 1.79 -26.46
C LYS A 563 28.68 0.40 -26.19
N ILE A 564 29.96 0.17 -26.52
CA ILE A 564 30.64 -1.12 -26.25
C ILE A 564 30.59 -1.46 -24.75
N ALA A 565 30.87 -0.49 -23.89
CA ALA A 565 30.84 -0.67 -22.45
C ALA A 565 29.42 -1.02 -21.96
N ALA A 566 28.42 -0.20 -22.32
CA ALA A 566 27.04 -0.42 -21.91
C ALA A 566 26.54 -1.80 -22.34
N ASP A 567 26.75 -2.18 -23.60
CA ASP A 567 26.36 -3.50 -24.11
C ASP A 567 27.09 -4.64 -23.39
N SER A 568 28.36 -4.46 -23.03
CA SER A 568 29.15 -5.48 -22.32
C SER A 568 28.64 -5.70 -20.90
N ALA A 569 28.37 -4.63 -20.15
CA ALA A 569 27.82 -4.72 -18.79
C ALA A 569 26.44 -5.38 -18.77
N VAL A 570 25.52 -4.93 -19.65
CA VAL A 570 24.17 -5.50 -19.75
C VAL A 570 24.20 -6.95 -20.20
N SER A 571 25.01 -7.28 -21.22
CA SER A 571 25.12 -8.66 -21.71
C SER A 571 25.66 -9.61 -20.63
N TYR A 572 26.60 -9.14 -19.81
CA TYR A 572 27.09 -9.91 -18.67
C TYR A 572 25.98 -10.16 -17.64
N CYS A 573 25.27 -9.11 -17.20
CA CYS A 573 24.11 -9.26 -16.32
C CYS A 573 23.08 -10.24 -16.90
N HIS A 574 22.70 -10.10 -18.17
CA HIS A 574 21.75 -10.98 -18.82
C HIS A 574 22.22 -12.43 -18.82
N SER A 575 23.52 -12.67 -19.04
CA SER A 575 24.09 -14.02 -19.01
C SER A 575 23.93 -14.68 -17.65
N ILE A 576 24.24 -13.96 -16.56
CA ILE A 576 24.07 -14.45 -15.19
C ILE A 576 22.59 -14.75 -14.90
N PHE A 577 21.70 -13.84 -15.27
CA PHE A 577 20.25 -14.02 -15.14
C PHE A 577 19.67 -15.11 -16.05
N SER A 578 20.43 -15.62 -17.01
CA SER A 578 20.04 -16.73 -17.89
C SER A 578 20.58 -18.09 -17.43
N LEU A 579 21.40 -18.13 -16.38
CA LEU A 579 22.01 -19.37 -15.89
C LEU A 579 20.99 -20.28 -15.21
N ARG A 580 21.17 -21.58 -15.43
CA ARG A 580 20.50 -22.66 -14.71
C ARG A 580 21.51 -23.73 -14.29
N GLY A 581 21.31 -24.30 -13.11
CA GLY A 581 22.03 -25.48 -12.63
C GLY A 581 21.60 -26.76 -13.36
N GLY A 582 22.36 -27.84 -13.17
CA GLY A 582 22.04 -29.15 -13.75
C GLY A 582 20.73 -29.77 -13.24
N ASP A 583 20.20 -29.25 -12.13
CA ASP A 583 18.89 -29.58 -11.57
C ASP A 583 17.76 -28.67 -12.10
N GLY A 584 18.07 -27.78 -13.04
CA GLY A 584 17.12 -26.85 -13.64
C GLY A 584 16.86 -25.57 -12.83
N ARG A 585 17.40 -25.44 -11.61
CA ARG A 585 17.22 -24.22 -10.79
C ARG A 585 18.00 -23.04 -11.35
N GLY A 586 17.41 -21.86 -11.32
CA GLY A 586 18.06 -20.60 -11.60
C GLY A 586 19.05 -20.20 -10.50
N ILE A 587 20.11 -19.48 -10.87
CA ILE A 587 21.15 -19.01 -9.94
C ILE A 587 20.63 -18.12 -8.79
N PHE A 588 19.46 -17.51 -8.94
CA PHE A 588 18.82 -16.64 -7.95
C PHE A 588 17.51 -17.22 -7.41
N ASP A 589 17.16 -18.48 -7.69
CA ASP A 589 15.92 -19.07 -7.19
C ASP A 589 15.90 -19.07 -5.65
N ASP A 590 17.03 -19.32 -4.98
CA ASP A 590 17.15 -19.29 -3.52
C ASP A 590 17.07 -17.85 -2.94
N LEU A 591 17.22 -16.82 -3.78
CA LEU A 591 17.05 -15.42 -3.38
C LEU A 591 15.58 -14.98 -3.49
N ILE A 592 14.81 -15.59 -4.40
CA ILE A 592 13.39 -15.28 -4.63
C ILE A 592 12.50 -16.09 -3.67
N ASN A 593 12.85 -17.37 -3.51
CA ASN A 593 12.32 -18.26 -2.47
C ASN A 593 13.12 -18.03 -1.18
#